data_AF-A0A8X6V6U7-F1
#
_entry.id   AF-A0A8X6V6U7-F1
#
_cell.length_a   1.000
_cell.length_b   1.000
_cell.length_c   1.000
_cell.angle_alpha   90.00
_cell.angle_beta   90.00
_cell.angle_gamma   90.00
#
_symmetry.space_group_name_H-M   'P 1'
#
loop_
_entity.id
_entity.type
_entity.pdbx_description
1 polymer ?
#
loop_
_entity_poly.entity_id
_entity_poly.type
_entity_poly.pdbx_seq_one_letter_code
_entity_poly.pdbx_strand_id
1 'polypeptide(L)'
;MELHKLCANHEKLSPDPEQNYNFATLTETKTLGVSWKPNLDCFLIKVKVCLDSSYTKRDVLSTIAKIFDPVGLMAPVISKAKIFLQRLWRSKLEWNDLLPAEEYREWQQFLESLENINNIEIPRRILVAFPEVIEIHGFADASERCYGAAVYCKSKNLKSETLVRLITSKSRVAPI
;
A
#
# COMPACT_ATOMS: atom_id res chain seq x y z
N MET A 1 -31.05 0.92 3.91
CA MET A 1 -29.61 1.13 3.73
C MET A 1 -29.34 1.07 2.24
N GLU A 2 -29.25 2.21 1.57
CA GLU A 2 -28.95 2.25 0.13
C GLU A 2 -27.44 2.14 -0.06
N LEU A 3 -27.00 1.22 -0.91
CA LEU A 3 -25.60 1.07 -1.26
C LEU A 3 -25.22 2.19 -2.24
N HIS A 4 -24.56 3.23 -1.73
CA HIS A 4 -24.22 4.42 -2.53
C HIS A 4 -23.14 4.19 -3.60
N LYS A 5 -22.44 3.04 -3.60
CA LYS A 5 -21.44 2.65 -4.61
C LYS A 5 -21.38 1.13 -4.77
N LEU A 6 -21.71 0.63 -5.96
CA LEU A 6 -21.53 -0.76 -6.37
C LEU A 6 -20.61 -0.81 -7.60
N CYS A 7 -19.65 -1.72 -7.61
CA CYS A 7 -18.75 -1.93 -8.75
C CYS A 7 -18.24 -3.38 -8.73
N ALA A 8 -18.14 -4.01 -9.90
CA ALA A 8 -17.68 -5.38 -10.06
C ALA A 8 -16.72 -5.50 -11.26
N ASN A 9 -15.83 -6.49 -11.23
CA ASN A 9 -14.94 -6.83 -12.35
C ASN A 9 -15.51 -7.92 -13.27
N HIS A 10 -16.74 -8.37 -13.03
CA HIS A 10 -17.41 -9.38 -13.85
C HIS A 10 -18.67 -8.77 -14.47
N GLU A 11 -18.83 -8.86 -15.79
CA GLU A 11 -19.90 -8.19 -16.54
C GLU A 11 -21.29 -8.48 -15.97
N LYS A 12 -21.61 -9.75 -15.68
CA LYS A 12 -22.91 -10.16 -15.10
C LYS A 12 -23.20 -9.58 -13.70
N LEU A 13 -22.17 -9.15 -12.98
CA LEU A 13 -22.27 -8.54 -11.65
C LEU A 13 -22.02 -7.03 -11.72
N SER A 14 -21.65 -6.53 -12.91
CA SER A 14 -21.48 -5.11 -13.15
C SER A 14 -22.88 -4.47 -13.13
N PRO A 15 -23.04 -3.31 -12.48
CA PRO A 15 -24.32 -2.62 -12.49
C PRO A 15 -24.76 -2.29 -13.91
N ASP A 16 -26.07 -2.35 -14.15
CA ASP A 16 -26.68 -2.05 -15.44
C ASP A 16 -26.54 -0.54 -15.74
N PRO A 17 -25.90 -0.12 -16.85
CA PRO A 17 -25.69 1.29 -17.17
C PRO A 17 -27.00 2.09 -17.35
N GLU A 18 -28.14 1.43 -17.55
CA GLU A 18 -29.45 2.08 -17.68
C GLU A 18 -30.09 2.51 -16.35
N GLN A 19 -29.60 2.00 -15.20
CA GLN A 19 -30.10 2.40 -13.90
C GLN A 19 -29.26 3.59 -13.38
N ASN A 20 -29.83 4.80 -13.29
CA ASN A 20 -29.18 6.06 -12.85
C ASN A 20 -28.61 6.04 -11.41
N TYR A 21 -27.63 5.19 -11.10
CA TYR A 21 -26.85 5.31 -9.89
C TYR A 21 -25.57 6.09 -10.20
N ASN A 22 -25.05 6.83 -9.21
CA ASN A 22 -23.73 7.47 -9.28
C ASN A 22 -22.63 6.39 -9.27
N PHE A 23 -22.49 5.69 -10.39
CA PHE A 23 -21.58 4.56 -10.51
C PHE A 23 -20.15 5.05 -10.58
N ALA A 24 -19.28 4.35 -9.87
CA ALA A 24 -17.86 4.55 -10.03
C ALA A 24 -17.46 4.25 -11.47
N THR A 25 -16.72 5.15 -12.08
CA THR A 25 -16.13 4.97 -13.40
C THR A 25 -15.42 3.61 -13.47
N LEU A 26 -15.70 2.82 -14.52
CA LEU A 26 -15.02 1.53 -14.76
C LEU A 26 -13.49 1.64 -14.86
N THR A 27 -12.97 2.86 -14.97
CA THR A 27 -11.54 3.17 -15.03
C THR A 27 -10.88 3.13 -13.66
N GLU A 28 -11.54 3.63 -12.61
CA GLU A 28 -11.04 3.62 -11.24
C GLU A 28 -12.13 3.96 -10.21
N THR A 29 -12.17 3.21 -9.12
CA THR A 29 -12.98 3.51 -7.93
C THR A 29 -12.14 3.51 -6.66
N LYS A 30 -12.58 4.25 -5.65
CA LYS A 30 -11.96 4.24 -4.31
C LYS A 30 -12.94 3.71 -3.28
N THR A 31 -12.54 2.64 -2.59
CA THR A 31 -13.35 1.96 -1.58
C THR A 31 -12.52 1.76 -0.32
N LEU A 32 -13.05 2.21 0.83
CA LEU A 32 -12.39 2.12 2.14
C LEU A 32 -10.93 2.62 2.15
N GLY A 33 -10.61 3.64 1.35
CA GLY A 33 -9.27 4.23 1.28
C GLY A 33 -8.34 3.62 0.23
N VAL A 34 -8.70 2.48 -0.38
CA VAL A 34 -7.92 1.81 -1.43
C VAL A 34 -8.50 2.12 -2.81
N SER A 35 -7.64 2.46 -3.77
CA SER A 35 -8.03 2.62 -5.17
C SER A 35 -8.02 1.26 -5.90
N TRP A 36 -8.97 1.04 -6.79
CA TRP A 36 -9.14 -0.20 -7.54
C TRP A 36 -9.52 0.12 -8.98
N LYS A 37 -8.91 -0.59 -9.94
CA LYS A 37 -9.27 -0.62 -11.36
C LYS A 37 -10.12 -1.86 -11.62
N PRO A 38 -11.45 -1.74 -11.76
CA PRO A 38 -12.34 -2.90 -11.93
C PRO A 38 -12.05 -3.67 -13.21
N ASN A 39 -11.77 -2.97 -14.31
CA ASN A 39 -11.49 -3.55 -15.61
C ASN A 39 -10.23 -4.43 -15.66
N LEU A 40 -9.17 -4.02 -14.95
CA LEU A 40 -7.90 -4.76 -14.88
C LEU A 40 -7.83 -5.68 -13.65
N ASP A 41 -8.80 -5.58 -12.76
CA ASP A 41 -8.81 -6.23 -11.45
C ASP A 41 -7.55 -6.01 -10.61
N CYS A 42 -7.08 -4.75 -10.57
CA CYS A 42 -5.86 -4.36 -9.85
C CYS A 42 -6.14 -3.28 -8.80
N PHE A 43 -5.52 -3.41 -7.63
CA PHE A 43 -5.39 -2.31 -6.69
C PHE A 43 -4.36 -1.30 -7.18
N LEU A 44 -4.62 -0.03 -6.88
CA LEU A 44 -3.70 1.08 -7.08
C LEU A 44 -3.34 1.67 -5.73
N ILE A 45 -2.08 2.07 -5.60
CA ILE A 45 -1.64 2.88 -4.48
C ILE A 45 -1.53 4.31 -4.99
N LYS A 46 -2.16 5.24 -4.27
CA LYS A 46 -2.12 6.66 -4.61
C LYS A 46 -1.52 7.46 -3.47
N VAL A 47 -0.39 8.10 -3.75
CA VAL A 47 0.28 9.00 -2.83
C VAL A 47 0.50 10.32 -3.53
N LYS A 48 0.04 11.40 -2.88
CA LYS A 48 0.37 12.76 -3.28
C LYS A 48 1.62 13.17 -2.52
N VAL A 49 2.69 13.44 -3.26
CA VAL A 49 3.91 14.03 -2.73
C VAL A 49 3.85 15.54 -2.93
N CYS A 50 4.25 16.29 -1.90
CA CYS A 50 4.49 17.72 -2.01
C CYS A 50 5.97 17.93 -1.69
N LEU A 51 6.72 18.44 -2.67
CA LEU A 51 8.11 18.83 -2.47
C LEU A 51 8.14 20.28 -1.99
N ASP A 52 8.59 20.48 -0.77
CA ASP A 52 8.76 21.78 -0.12
C ASP A 52 10.24 22.06 0.17
N SER A 53 10.57 23.34 0.33
CA SER A 53 11.95 23.80 0.64
C SER A 53 12.37 23.52 2.08
N SER A 54 11.45 23.09 2.94
CA SER A 54 11.71 22.73 4.32
C SER A 54 10.63 21.80 4.83
N TYR A 55 10.97 20.96 5.81
CA TYR A 55 10.01 20.09 6.50
C TYR A 55 10.27 20.13 7.99
N THR A 56 9.21 19.96 8.77
CA THR A 56 9.30 19.70 10.21
C THR A 56 9.18 18.21 10.51
N LYS A 57 9.56 17.79 11.73
CA LYS A 57 9.28 16.43 12.22
C LYS A 57 7.79 16.09 12.13
N ARG A 58 6.90 17.07 12.38
CA ARG A 58 5.45 16.91 12.24
C ARG A 58 5.03 16.64 10.79
N ASP A 59 5.64 17.28 9.81
CA ASP A 59 5.33 17.08 8.38
C ASP A 59 5.71 15.67 7.91
N VAL A 60 6.85 15.17 8.40
CA VAL A 60 7.30 13.78 8.17
C VAL A 60 6.25 12.80 8.72
N LEU A 61 5.84 12.93 9.98
CA LEU A 61 4.82 12.07 10.57
C LEU A 61 3.49 12.15 9.80
N SER A 62 3.04 13.37 9.48
CA SER A 62 1.80 13.62 8.75
C SER A 62 1.82 12.92 7.38
N THR A 63 2.94 12.99 6.68
CA THR A 63 3.12 12.30 5.40
C THR A 63 3.04 10.78 5.55
N ILE A 64 3.73 10.22 6.55
CA ILE A 64 3.68 8.77 6.83
C ILE A 64 2.25 8.31 7.14
N ALA A 65 1.53 9.08 7.95
CA ALA A 65 0.16 8.75 8.36
C ALA A 65 -0.86 8.79 7.20
N LYS A 66 -0.59 9.57 6.15
CA LYS A 66 -1.44 9.65 4.94
C LYS A 66 -1.29 8.42 4.04
N ILE A 67 -0.21 7.64 4.18
CA ILE A 67 -0.01 6.42 3.39
C ILE A 67 -0.93 5.33 3.95
N PHE A 68 -2.07 5.15 3.28
CA PHE A 68 -3.06 4.16 3.68
C PHE A 68 -2.75 2.79 3.07
N ASP A 69 -2.36 1.84 3.93
CA ASP A 69 -2.00 0.46 3.54
C ASP A 69 -2.64 -0.56 4.51
N PRO A 70 -3.92 -0.91 4.30
CA PRO A 70 -4.68 -1.72 5.26
C PRO A 70 -4.22 -3.18 5.34
N VAL A 71 -3.63 -3.70 4.27
CA VAL A 71 -3.20 -5.10 4.14
C VAL A 71 -1.68 -5.27 4.11
N GLY A 72 -0.92 -4.18 4.15
CA GLY A 72 0.55 -4.26 4.18
C GLY A 72 1.18 -4.52 2.82
N LEU A 73 0.58 -4.09 1.72
CA LEU A 73 1.20 -4.25 0.39
C LEU A 73 2.41 -3.33 0.22
N MET A 74 2.48 -2.26 1.01
CA MET A 74 3.53 -1.22 0.99
C MET A 74 4.40 -1.24 2.24
N ALA A 75 4.37 -2.33 3.02
CA ALA A 75 5.12 -2.43 4.27
C ALA A 75 6.61 -2.08 4.12
N PRO A 76 7.36 -2.50 3.06
CA PRO A 76 8.77 -2.11 2.93
C PRO A 76 8.99 -0.60 2.82
N VAL A 77 8.12 0.10 2.08
CA VAL A 77 8.19 1.57 1.91
C VAL A 77 7.85 2.28 3.22
N ILE A 78 6.75 1.87 3.85
CA ILE A 78 6.32 2.45 5.13
C ILE A 78 7.36 2.19 6.22
N SER A 79 8.06 1.04 6.17
CA SER A 79 9.13 0.71 7.12
C SER A 79 10.29 1.70 7.01
N LYS A 80 10.76 1.99 5.80
CA LYS A 80 11.83 2.99 5.59
C LYS A 80 11.44 4.34 6.18
N ALA A 81 10.21 4.80 5.91
CA ALA A 81 9.72 6.07 6.44
C ALA A 81 9.61 6.07 7.97
N LYS A 82 9.14 4.97 8.57
CA LYS A 82 9.04 4.86 10.04
C LYS A 82 10.41 4.76 10.72
N ILE A 83 11.39 4.11 10.10
CA ILE A 83 12.79 4.08 10.57
C ILE A 83 13.37 5.51 10.54
N PHE A 84 13.14 6.24 9.45
CA PHE A 84 13.54 7.65 9.34
C PHE A 84 12.93 8.48 10.46
N LEU A 85 11.61 8.38 10.68
CA LEU A 85 10.91 9.06 11.77
C LEU A 85 11.50 8.70 13.14
N GLN A 86 11.78 7.41 13.38
CA GLN A 86 12.43 6.97 14.62
C GLN A 86 13.79 7.64 14.85
N ARG A 87 14.60 7.81 13.80
CA ARG A 87 15.88 8.51 13.91
C ARG A 87 15.68 9.98 14.32
N LEU A 88 14.70 10.68 13.76
CA LEU A 88 14.38 12.05 14.18
C LEU A 88 14.02 12.14 15.67
N TRP A 89 13.29 11.15 16.19
CA TRP A 89 12.99 11.06 17.62
C TRP A 89 14.24 10.91 18.48
N ARG A 90 15.21 10.09 18.04
CA ARG A 90 16.50 9.92 18.74
C ARG A 90 17.35 11.19 18.71
N SER A 91 17.25 11.99 17.64
CA SER A 91 17.92 13.29 17.54
C SER A 91 17.32 14.38 18.43
N LYS A 92 16.27 14.08 19.21
CA LYS A 92 15.59 15.03 20.12
C LYS A 92 15.07 16.30 19.42
N LEU A 93 14.75 16.21 18.13
CA LEU A 93 14.05 17.27 17.40
C LEU A 93 12.64 17.45 17.99
N GLU A 94 12.20 18.68 18.18
CA GLU A 94 10.81 18.99 18.55
C GLU A 94 9.88 18.86 17.34
N TRP A 95 8.57 18.90 17.59
CA TRP A 95 7.56 18.70 16.54
C TRP A 95 7.65 19.69 15.38
N ASN A 96 7.93 20.96 15.69
CA ASN A 96 7.95 22.05 14.73
C ASN A 96 9.38 22.42 14.30
N ASP A 97 10.39 21.69 14.79
CA ASP A 97 11.76 21.93 14.37
C ASP A 97 11.95 21.50 12.92
N LEU A 98 12.69 22.32 12.18
CA LEU A 98 13.08 22.01 10.82
C LEU A 98 14.05 20.83 10.81
N LEU A 99 13.95 20.00 9.78
CA LEU A 99 14.92 18.94 9.55
C LEU A 99 16.32 19.55 9.31
N PRO A 100 17.38 19.01 9.94
CA PRO A 100 18.74 19.37 9.57
C PRO A 100 19.04 18.99 8.12
N ALA A 101 20.10 19.56 7.56
CA ALA A 101 20.38 19.48 6.12
C ALA A 101 20.51 18.04 5.58
N GLU A 102 21.05 17.12 6.38
CA GLU A 102 21.21 15.71 5.99
C GLU A 102 19.86 14.99 5.94
N GLU A 103 19.07 15.08 7.01
CA GLU A 103 17.74 14.47 7.09
C GLU A 103 16.77 15.09 6.09
N TYR A 104 16.88 16.40 5.83
CA TYR A 104 16.13 17.06 4.76
C TYR A 104 16.42 16.42 3.41
N ARG A 105 17.70 16.24 3.05
CA ARG A 105 18.10 15.67 1.76
C ARG A 105 17.63 14.23 1.63
N GLU A 106 17.79 13.41 2.68
CA GLU A 106 17.32 12.03 2.67
C GLU A 106 15.79 11.95 2.57
N TRP A 107 15.06 12.81 3.28
CA TRP A 107 13.61 12.87 3.21
C TRP A 107 13.11 13.30 1.84
N GLN A 108 13.76 14.30 1.22
CA GLN A 108 13.42 14.75 -0.13
C GLN A 108 13.62 13.62 -1.15
N GLN A 109 14.74 12.89 -1.08
CA GLN A 109 14.99 11.72 -1.93
C GLN A 109 13.94 10.62 -1.71
N PHE A 110 13.55 10.39 -0.45
CA PHE A 110 12.48 9.44 -0.14
C PHE A 110 11.17 9.87 -0.81
N LEU A 111 10.77 11.14 -0.69
CA LEU A 111 9.56 11.69 -1.31
C LEU A 111 9.58 11.60 -2.83
N GLU A 112 10.69 11.97 -3.47
CA GLU A 112 10.88 11.81 -4.92
C GLU A 112 10.72 10.34 -5.34
N SER A 113 11.29 9.41 -4.57
CA SER A 113 11.13 7.97 -4.84
C SER A 113 9.71 7.47 -4.59
N LEU A 114 8.99 8.08 -3.65
CA LEU A 114 7.63 7.71 -3.23
C LEU A 114 6.62 7.96 -4.35
N GLU A 115 6.85 8.95 -5.23
CA GLU A 115 5.98 9.20 -6.38
C GLU A 115 5.88 8.00 -7.32
N ASN A 116 6.94 7.20 -7.45
CA ASN A 116 6.96 6.02 -8.33
C ASN A 116 5.95 4.95 -7.93
N ILE A 117 5.48 4.97 -6.68
CA ILE A 117 4.50 4.02 -6.17
C ILE A 117 3.14 4.20 -6.85
N ASN A 118 2.85 5.40 -7.37
CA ASN A 118 1.63 5.66 -8.13
C ASN A 118 1.53 4.82 -9.42
N ASN A 119 2.65 4.28 -9.89
CA ASN A 119 2.72 3.42 -11.08
C ASN A 119 2.57 1.92 -10.75
N ILE A 120 2.45 1.56 -9.47
CA ILE A 120 2.32 0.16 -9.05
C ILE A 120 0.86 -0.29 -9.16
N GLU A 121 0.65 -1.32 -9.98
CA GLU A 121 -0.62 -2.04 -10.06
C GLU A 121 -0.48 -3.42 -9.42
N ILE A 122 -1.34 -3.72 -8.44
CA ILE A 122 -1.29 -4.99 -7.72
C ILE A 122 -2.51 -5.81 -8.08
N PRO A 123 -2.36 -6.94 -8.79
CA PRO A 123 -3.49 -7.82 -9.10
C PRO A 123 -4.22 -8.24 -7.82
N ARG A 124 -5.54 -7.98 -7.76
CA ARG A 124 -6.36 -8.30 -6.58
C ARG A 124 -6.53 -9.81 -6.42
N ARG A 125 -6.63 -10.54 -7.53
CA ARG A 125 -6.81 -11.98 -7.54
C ARG A 125 -5.54 -12.70 -7.08
N ILE A 126 -5.63 -13.44 -5.99
CA ILE A 126 -4.51 -14.18 -5.39
C ILE A 126 -4.45 -15.67 -5.77
N LEU A 127 -5.48 -16.20 -6.43
CA LEU A 127 -5.60 -17.61 -6.79
C LEU A 127 -5.65 -17.82 -8.32
N VAL A 128 -5.13 -18.95 -8.80
CA VAL A 128 -5.39 -19.44 -10.17
C VAL A 128 -6.88 -19.73 -10.40
N ALA A 129 -7.27 -20.01 -11.64
CA ALA A 129 -8.61 -20.52 -11.94
C ALA A 129 -8.71 -21.99 -11.55
N PHE A 130 -9.79 -22.33 -10.84
CA PHE A 130 -10.07 -23.68 -10.34
C PHE A 130 -8.86 -24.29 -9.61
N PRO A 131 -8.43 -23.67 -8.49
CA PRO A 131 -7.28 -24.17 -7.74
C PRO A 131 -7.62 -25.53 -7.11
N GLU A 132 -6.71 -26.48 -7.26
CA GLU A 132 -6.79 -27.80 -6.62
C GLU A 132 -5.99 -27.82 -5.31
N VAL A 133 -4.84 -27.14 -5.34
CA VAL A 133 -3.94 -27.07 -4.19
C VAL A 133 -3.72 -25.60 -3.86
N ILE A 134 -3.89 -25.27 -2.58
CA ILE A 134 -3.64 -23.95 -2.02
C ILE A 134 -2.71 -24.11 -0.82
N GLU A 135 -1.60 -23.40 -0.84
CA GLU A 135 -0.58 -23.38 0.20
C GLU A 135 -0.42 -21.94 0.71
N ILE A 136 -0.28 -21.79 2.02
CA ILE A 136 -0.01 -20.50 2.67
C ILE A 136 1.41 -20.55 3.22
N HIS A 137 2.25 -19.63 2.78
CA HIS A 137 3.64 -19.53 3.21
C HIS A 137 3.84 -18.24 4.00
N GLY A 138 4.17 -18.38 5.27
CA GLY A 138 4.54 -17.27 6.14
C GLY A 138 6.06 -17.14 6.22
N PHE A 139 6.56 -15.92 6.02
CA PHE A 139 7.96 -15.56 6.24
C PHE A 139 8.02 -14.46 7.28
N ALA A 140 9.02 -14.50 8.14
CA ALA A 140 9.30 -13.44 9.09
C ALA A 140 10.81 -13.23 9.15
N ASP A 141 11.20 -11.97 9.30
CA ASP A 141 12.60 -11.58 9.45
C ASP A 141 12.70 -10.38 10.39
N ALA A 142 13.86 -10.24 11.02
CA ALA A 142 14.15 -9.21 11.99
C ALA A 142 15.57 -8.68 11.82
N SER A 143 15.71 -7.37 11.97
CA SER A 143 16.97 -6.64 12.04
C SER A 143 16.99 -5.75 13.27
N GLU A 144 18.13 -5.13 13.53
CA GLU A 144 18.27 -4.14 14.60
C GLU A 144 17.35 -2.91 14.43
N ARG A 145 16.87 -2.64 13.21
CA ARG A 145 16.07 -1.44 12.89
C ARG A 145 14.59 -1.74 12.78
N CYS A 146 14.22 -2.90 12.25
CA CYS A 146 12.83 -3.29 12.07
C CYS A 146 12.68 -4.80 11.98
N TYR A 147 11.47 -5.27 12.22
CA TYR A 147 11.06 -6.65 11.99
C TYR A 147 9.76 -6.66 11.19
N GLY A 148 9.57 -7.72 10.41
CA GLY A 148 8.42 -7.84 9.54
C GLY A 148 8.05 -9.28 9.27
N ALA A 149 6.80 -9.47 8.86
CA ALA A 149 6.28 -10.75 8.40
C ALA A 149 5.47 -10.55 7.13
N ALA A 150 5.54 -11.50 6.21
CA ALA A 150 4.81 -11.52 4.95
C ALA A 150 4.17 -12.89 4.76
N VAL A 151 2.93 -12.91 4.28
CA VAL A 151 2.17 -14.13 4.01
C VAL A 151 1.85 -14.19 2.53
N TYR A 152 2.29 -15.26 1.87
CA TYR A 152 2.04 -15.52 0.46
C TYR A 152 1.06 -16.67 0.30
N CYS A 153 0.17 -16.56 -0.68
CA CYS A 153 -0.65 -17.65 -1.17
C CYS A 153 0.00 -18.23 -2.42
N LYS A 154 0.25 -19.53 -2.42
CA LYS A 154 0.61 -20.29 -3.61
C LYS A 154 -0.58 -21.17 -3.99
N SER A 155 -1.02 -21.06 -5.23
CA SER A 155 -2.14 -21.86 -5.75
C SER A 155 -1.73 -22.56 -7.03
N LYS A 156 -2.20 -23.81 -7.20
CA LYS A 156 -1.93 -24.64 -8.37
C LYS A 156 -3.21 -25.31 -8.87
N ASN A 157 -3.38 -25.39 -10.19
CA ASN A 157 -4.50 -26.10 -10.82
C ASN A 157 -4.04 -27.37 -11.57
N LEU A 158 -5.02 -28.11 -12.12
CA LEU A 158 -4.79 -29.34 -12.89
C LEU A 158 -3.94 -29.12 -14.15
N LYS A 159 -3.95 -27.90 -14.71
CA LYS A 159 -3.12 -27.53 -15.87
C LYS A 159 -1.68 -27.21 -15.49
N SER A 160 -1.31 -27.43 -14.21
CA SER A 160 -0.01 -27.08 -13.64
C SER A 160 0.32 -25.58 -13.64
N GLU A 161 -0.67 -24.70 -13.87
CA GLU A 161 -0.50 -23.26 -13.65
C GLU A 161 -0.29 -23.02 -12.16
N THR A 162 0.75 -22.27 -11.81
CA THR A 162 1.09 -21.93 -10.44
C THR A 162 1.11 -20.42 -10.29
N LEU A 163 0.42 -19.90 -9.29
CA LEU A 163 0.43 -18.47 -8.96
C LEU A 163 0.85 -18.29 -7.50
N VAL A 164 1.81 -17.40 -7.27
CA VAL A 164 2.22 -16.96 -5.94
C VAL A 164 1.94 -15.47 -5.79
N ARG A 165 1.17 -15.07 -4.78
CA ARG A 165 0.83 -13.67 -4.50
C ARG A 165 0.95 -13.36 -3.02
N LEU A 166 1.42 -12.15 -2.71
CA LEU A 166 1.39 -11.62 -1.35
C LEU A 166 -0.08 -11.39 -0.94
N ILE A 167 -0.49 -11.95 0.19
CA ILE A 167 -1.82 -11.74 0.77
C ILE A 167 -1.78 -10.52 1.67
N THR A 168 -0.80 -10.50 2.57
CA THR A 168 -0.65 -9.45 3.56
C THR A 168 0.78 -9.42 4.07
N SER A 169 1.22 -8.27 4.54
CA SER A 169 2.43 -8.19 5.34
C SER A 169 2.25 -7.21 6.48
N LYS A 170 3.18 -7.24 7.44
CA LYS A 170 3.19 -6.30 8.55
C LYS A 170 4.62 -6.05 8.94
N SER A 171 4.93 -4.79 9.20
CA SER A 171 6.22 -4.40 9.74
C SER A 171 6.07 -3.54 10.97
N ARG A 172 7.10 -3.58 11.81
CA ARG A 172 7.25 -2.72 12.98
C ARG A 172 8.71 -2.31 13.09
N VAL A 173 8.92 -1.05 13.47
CA VAL A 173 10.25 -0.56 13.81
C VAL A 173 10.65 -1.17 15.16
N ALA A 174 11.93 -1.51 15.32
CA ALA A 174 12.44 -2.02 16.57
C ALA A 174 12.21 -0.99 17.69
N PRO A 175 11.81 -1.39 18.91
CA PRO A 175 11.68 -0.46 20.04
C PRO A 175 13.00 0.29 20.31
N ILE A 176 12.89 1.49 20.89
CA ILE A 176 14.03 2.27 21.40
C ILE A 176 14.16 2.00 22.89
#